data_AF-A0A2H4ZF41-F1
#
_entry.id   AF-A0A2H4ZF41-F1
#
_cell.length_a   1.000
_cell.length_b   1.000
_cell.length_c   1.000
_cell.angle_alpha   90.00
_cell.angle_beta   90.00
_cell.angle_gamma   90.00
#
_symmetry.space_group_name_H-M   'P 1'
#
loop_
_entity.id
_entity.type
_entity.pdbx_description
1 polymer ?
#
loop_
_entity_poly.entity_id
_entity_poly.type
_entity_poly.pdbx_seq_one_letter_code
_entity_poly.pdbx_strand_id
1 'polypeptide(L)' 'MSESLRIIFAGTPDFAARHLDALLSSGHNIVGVCIDRN' A
#
# COMPACT_ATOMS: atom_id res chain seq x y z
N MET A 1 -9.53 6.39 22.14
CA MET A 1 -9.90 6.01 20.76
C MET A 1 -8.62 6.03 19.95
N SER A 2 -8.16 4.88 19.45
CA SER A 2 -7.04 4.85 18.49
C SER A 2 -7.62 5.20 17.13
N GLU A 3 -7.16 6.30 16.54
CA GLU A 3 -7.52 6.61 15.16
C GLU A 3 -6.88 5.59 14.23
N SER A 4 -7.63 5.12 13.23
CA SER A 4 -7.11 4.21 12.22
C SER A 4 -6.09 4.92 11.35
N LEU A 5 -4.85 4.44 11.36
CA LEU A 5 -3.75 4.95 10.54
C LEU A 5 -4.09 4.80 9.05
N ARG A 6 -3.97 5.89 8.29
CA ARG A 6 -4.09 5.91 6.83
C ARG A 6 -2.71 5.69 6.22
N ILE A 7 -2.55 4.64 5.43
CA ILE A 7 -1.27 4.23 4.85
C ILE A 7 -1.27 4.50 3.34
N ILE A 8 -0.19 5.10 2.82
CA ILE A 8 0.09 5.19 1.39
C ILE A 8 1.25 4.26 1.09
N PHE A 9 1.09 3.39 0.09
CA PHE A 9 2.18 2.53 -0.38
C PHE A 9 2.85 3.16 -1.60
N ALA A 10 4.18 3.33 -1.57
CA ALA A 10 4.96 3.87 -2.68
C ALA A 10 6.03 2.85 -3.11
N GLY A 11 6.06 2.48 -4.38
CA GLY A 11 7.00 1.48 -4.89
C GLY A 11 7.12 1.46 -6.42
N THR A 12 7.99 0.59 -6.93
CA THR A 12 8.13 0.35 -8.38
C THR A 12 7.14 -0.74 -8.84
N PRO A 13 6.82 -0.84 -10.14
CA PRO A 13 5.74 -1.71 -10.63
C PRO A 13 5.90 -3.17 -10.22
N ASP A 14 7.12 -3.72 -10.36
CA ASP A 14 7.45 -5.11 -10.02
C ASP A 14 7.28 -5.41 -8.53
N PHE A 15 7.71 -4.48 -7.67
CA PHE A 15 7.58 -4.65 -6.23
C PHE A 15 6.12 -4.44 -5.79
N ALA A 16 5.45 -3.41 -6.32
CA ALA A 16 4.10 -3.07 -5.93
C ALA A 16 3.09 -4.15 -6.34
N ALA A 17 3.17 -4.69 -7.56
CA ALA A 17 2.20 -5.67 -8.03
C ALA A 17 2.19 -6.96 -7.19
N ARG A 18 3.36 -7.38 -6.68
CA ARG A 18 3.49 -8.60 -5.88
C ARG A 18 3.18 -8.40 -4.40
N HIS A 19 3.37 -7.20 -3.86
CA HIS A 19 3.21 -6.92 -2.43
C HIS A 19 1.89 -6.23 -2.08
N LEU A 20 1.18 -5.67 -3.07
CA LEU A 20 -0.10 -5.00 -2.84
C LEU A 20 -1.16 -5.96 -2.26
N ASP A 21 -1.18 -7.21 -2.70
CA ASP A 21 -2.12 -8.22 -2.22
C ASP A 21 -1.95 -8.52 -0.72
N ALA A 22 -0.69 -8.69 -0.27
CA ALA A 22 -0.36 -8.90 1.14
C ALA A 22 -0.72 -7.68 2.02
N LEU A 23 -0.55 -6.47 1.49
CA LEU A 23 -0.92 -5.24 2.19
C LEU A 23 -2.44 -5.09 2.32
N LEU A 24 -3.20 -5.42 1.28
CA LEU A 24 -4.66 -5.42 1.35
C LEU A 24 -5.19 -6.49 2.32
N SER A 25 -4.56 -7.67 2.36
CA SER A 25 -4.91 -8.74 3.30
C SER A 25 -4.54 -8.46 4.76
N SER A 26 -3.64 -7.50 5.04
CA SER A 26 -3.18 -7.18 6.40
C SER A 26 -4.22 -6.45 7.27
N GLY A 27 -5.32 -5.97 6.66
CA GLY A 27 -6.37 -5.23 7.36
C GLY A 27 -6.00 -3.77 7.69
N HIS A 28 -4.88 -3.26 7.17
CA HIS A 28 -4.53 -1.85 7.27
C HIS A 28 -5.37 -0.99 6.31
N ASN A 29 -5.65 0.25 6.71
CA ASN A 29 -6.36 1.21 5.88
C ASN A 29 -5.43 1.85 4.84
N ILE A 30 -5.19 1.11 3.74
CA ILE A 30 -4.43 1.58 2.59
C ILE A 30 -5.32 2.54 1.78
N VAL A 31 -4.94 3.83 1.72
CA VAL A 31 -5.74 4.87 1.05
C VAL A 31 -5.21 5.26 -0.34
N GLY A 32 -4.07 4.72 -0.75
CA GLY A 32 -3.51 4.99 -2.08
C GLY A 32 -2.22 4.23 -2.36
N VAL A 33 -1.96 4.04 -3.66
CA VAL A 33 -0.74 3.41 -4.19
C VAL A 33 -0.07 4.38 -5.16
N CYS A 34 1.18 4.73 -4.89
CA CYS A 34 2.01 5.56 -5.76
C CYS A 34 3.04 4.66 -6.46
N ILE A 35 3.03 4.66 -7.79
CA ILE A 35 3.95 3.85 -8.60
C ILE A 35 4.92 4.78 -9.31
N ASP A 36 6.22 4.61 -9.04
CA ASP A 36 7.28 5.27 -9.80
C ASP A 36 7.53 4.51 -11.12
N ARG A 37 7.64 5.23 -12.24
CA ARG A 37 7.85 4.64 -13.59
C ARG A 37 9.11 5.17 -14.29
N ASN A 38 10.17 5.51 -13.56
CA ASN A 38 11.41 5.95 -14.20
C ASN A 38 12.03 4.87 -15.09
#